data_AF-A0A9E3X8L7-F1
#
_entry.id   AF-A0A9E3X8L7-F1
#
_cell.length_a   1.000
_cell.length_b   1.000
_cell.length_c   1.000
_cell.angle_alpha   90.00
_cell.angle_beta   90.00
_cell.angle_gamma   90.00
#
_symmetry.space_group_name_H-M   'P 1'
#
loop_
_entity.id
_entity.type
_entity.pdbx_description
1 polymer ?
#
loop_
_entity_poly.entity_id
_entity_poly.type
_entity_poly.pdbx_seq_one_letter_code
_entity_poly.pdbx_strand_id
1 'polypeptide(L)'
;MKMVISEETWPYIDQFFREMPEALQKLPTFREALDESKAEGEARGEARGEARGEARGEAEGALRTQRQTLLHILRHKFGELPDHVTQRIAETEDRTQLVRWLDQALDATALADLVFV
;
A
#
# COMPACT_ATOMS: atom_id res chain seq x y z
N MET A 1 44.18 -27.04 -1.99
CA MET A 1 44.06 -27.21 -3.47
C MET A 1 42.67 -26.71 -3.85
N LYS A 2 42.55 -25.68 -4.69
CA LYS A 2 41.24 -25.14 -5.08
C LYS A 2 40.70 -26.03 -6.19
N MET A 3 39.65 -26.80 -5.93
CA MET A 3 38.97 -27.54 -6.99
C MET A 3 38.26 -26.54 -7.89
N VAL A 4 38.50 -26.63 -9.20
CA VAL A 4 37.87 -25.79 -10.22
C VAL A 4 37.22 -26.73 -11.22
N ILE A 5 35.91 -26.57 -11.43
CA ILE A 5 35.15 -27.29 -12.44
C ILE A 5 35.49 -26.66 -13.81
N SER A 6 35.72 -27.48 -14.83
CA SER A 6 35.92 -26.99 -16.21
C SER A 6 34.62 -26.43 -16.78
N GLU A 7 34.67 -25.32 -17.52
CA GLU A 7 33.49 -24.68 -18.13
C GLU A 7 32.68 -25.64 -19.03
N GLU A 8 33.36 -26.55 -19.71
CA GLU A 8 32.73 -27.58 -20.57
C GLU A 8 31.87 -28.58 -19.78
N THR A 9 32.03 -28.65 -18.45
CA THR A 9 31.32 -29.61 -17.58
C THR A 9 29.96 -29.07 -17.11
N TRP A 10 29.74 -27.75 -17.13
CA TRP A 10 28.51 -27.12 -16.66
C TRP A 10 27.21 -27.63 -17.32
N PRO A 11 27.15 -27.86 -18.66
CA PRO A 11 25.95 -28.39 -19.30
C PRO A 11 25.55 -29.76 -18.75
N TYR A 12 26.52 -30.62 -18.46
CA TYR A 12 26.27 -31.95 -17.89
C TYR A 12 25.79 -31.87 -16.44
N ILE A 13 26.33 -30.92 -15.66
CA ILE A 13 25.88 -30.67 -14.29
C ILE A 13 24.45 -30.14 -14.27
N ASP A 14 24.11 -29.19 -15.17
CA ASP A 14 22.74 -28.68 -15.31
C ASP A 14 21.77 -29.80 -15.72
N GLN A 15 22.12 -30.60 -16.73
CA GLN A 15 21.30 -31.74 -17.16
C GLN A 15 21.08 -32.74 -16.03
N PHE A 16 22.13 -33.09 -15.28
CA PHE A 16 22.03 -34.00 -14.13
C PHE A 16 21.00 -33.52 -13.10
N PHE A 17 21.05 -32.24 -12.73
CA PHE A 17 20.09 -31.69 -11.75
C PHE A 17 18.69 -31.48 -12.32
N ARG A 18 18.52 -31.34 -13.64
CA ARG A 18 17.18 -31.35 -14.27
C ARG A 18 16.54 -32.73 -14.22
N GLU A 19 17.31 -33.78 -14.48
CA GLU A 19 16.84 -35.16 -14.44
C GLU A 19 16.66 -35.66 -13.00
N MET A 20 17.42 -35.11 -12.06
CA MET A 20 17.39 -35.49 -10.64
C MET A 20 17.31 -34.25 -9.72
N PRO A 21 16.20 -33.52 -9.68
CA PRO A 21 16.09 -32.29 -8.88
C PRO A 21 16.19 -32.56 -7.38
N GLU A 22 15.70 -33.70 -6.89
CA GLU A 22 15.87 -34.14 -5.49
C GLU A 22 17.33 -34.29 -5.05
N ALA A 23 18.29 -34.45 -5.97
CA ALA A 23 19.71 -34.51 -5.61
C ALA A 23 20.19 -33.19 -4.99
N LEU A 24 19.67 -32.04 -5.44
CA LEU A 24 19.99 -30.74 -4.85
C LEU A 24 19.53 -30.66 -3.39
N GLN A 25 18.37 -31.21 -3.06
CA GLN A 25 17.81 -31.18 -1.70
C GLN A 25 18.64 -32.02 -0.70
N LYS A 26 19.44 -32.97 -1.20
CA LYS A 26 20.34 -33.79 -0.37
C LYS A 26 21.63 -33.07 -0.02
N LEU A 27 21.95 -31.95 -0.67
CA LEU A 27 23.13 -31.14 -0.38
C LEU A 27 22.82 -30.16 0.76
N PRO A 28 23.47 -30.26 1.93
CA PRO A 28 23.20 -29.38 3.07
C PRO A 28 23.36 -27.89 2.71
N THR A 29 24.42 -27.55 1.96
CA THR A 29 24.71 -26.18 1.52
C THR A 29 23.62 -25.61 0.61
N PHE A 30 23.02 -26.43 -0.26
CA PHE A 30 21.92 -26.00 -1.11
C PHE A 30 20.66 -25.77 -0.29
N ARG A 31 20.40 -26.63 0.69
CA ARG A 31 19.24 -26.50 1.60
C ARG A 31 19.34 -25.23 2.43
N GLU A 32 20.51 -24.96 3.01
CA GLU A 32 20.79 -23.72 3.76
C GLU A 32 20.56 -22.48 2.89
N ALA A 33 21.11 -22.47 1.66
CA ALA A 33 20.92 -21.37 0.73
C ALA A 33 19.45 -21.17 0.33
N LEU A 34 18.68 -22.26 0.17
CA LEU A 34 17.24 -22.17 -0.10
C LEU A 34 16.47 -21.63 1.10
N ASP A 35 16.79 -22.07 2.31
CA ASP A 35 16.11 -21.62 3.52
C ASP A 35 16.42 -20.14 3.81
N GLU A 36 17.66 -19.70 3.62
CA GLU A 36 18.05 -18.29 3.67
C GLU A 36 17.32 -17.47 2.59
N SER A 37 17.30 -17.95 1.34
CA SER A 37 16.60 -17.26 0.25
C SER A 37 15.09 -17.15 0.50
N LYS A 38 14.47 -18.16 1.12
CA LYS A 38 13.06 -18.11 1.53
C LYS A 38 12.84 -17.11 2.64
N ALA A 39 13.65 -17.15 3.71
CA ALA A 39 13.55 -16.22 4.82
C ALA A 39 13.72 -14.76 4.34
N GLU A 40 14.68 -14.51 3.45
CA GLU A 40 14.83 -13.20 2.81
C GLU A 40 13.61 -12.82 1.97
N GLY A 41 13.06 -13.77 1.21
CA GLY A 41 11.87 -13.57 0.39
C GLY A 41 10.64 -13.20 1.23
N GLU A 42 10.42 -13.91 2.34
CA GLU A 42 9.36 -13.66 3.31
C GLU A 42 9.54 -12.29 3.97
N ALA A 43 10.74 -12.00 4.51
CA ALA A 43 11.03 -10.71 5.14
C ALA A 43 10.84 -9.53 4.17
N ARG A 44 11.29 -9.66 2.91
CA ARG A 44 11.05 -8.65 1.87
C ARG A 44 9.57 -8.52 1.51
N GLY A 45 8.84 -9.64 1.50
CA GLY A 45 7.41 -9.69 1.24
C GLY A 45 6.62 -8.96 2.32
N GLU A 46 6.90 -9.26 3.58
CA GLU A 46 6.31 -8.63 4.76
C GLU A 46 6.59 -7.13 4.80
N ALA A 47 7.86 -6.72 4.71
CA ALA A 47 8.23 -5.31 4.72
C ALA A 47 7.55 -4.51 3.58
N ARG A 48 7.40 -5.10 2.39
CA ARG A 48 6.67 -4.47 1.28
C ARG A 48 5.16 -4.43 1.52
N GLY A 49 4.60 -5.46 2.13
CA GLY A 49 3.20 -5.55 2.50
C GLY A 49 2.84 -4.48 3.54
N GLU A 50 3.62 -4.39 4.61
CA GLU A 50 3.47 -3.40 5.67
C GLU A 50 3.58 -1.98 5.11
N ALA A 51 4.67 -1.65 4.40
CA ALA A 51 4.85 -0.31 3.84
C ALA A 51 3.69 0.12 2.91
N ARG A 52 3.14 -0.81 2.12
CA ARG A 52 1.95 -0.53 1.27
C ARG A 52 0.68 -0.37 2.11
N GLY A 53 0.51 -1.20 3.12
CA GLY A 53 -0.63 -1.16 4.03
C GLY A 53 -0.68 0.14 4.82
N GLU A 54 0.45 0.54 5.39
CA GLU A 54 0.62 1.80 6.12
C GLU A 54 0.35 3.00 5.22
N ALA A 55 1.01 3.09 4.06
CA ALA A 55 0.80 4.21 3.13
C ALA A 55 -0.67 4.36 2.70
N ARG A 56 -1.35 3.23 2.44
CA ARG A 56 -2.78 3.23 2.12
C ARG A 56 -3.63 3.66 3.31
N GLY A 57 -3.37 3.11 4.49
CA GLY A 57 -4.09 3.43 5.72
C GLY A 57 -3.94 4.89 6.13
N GLU A 58 -2.75 5.47 5.97
CA GLU A 58 -2.50 6.89 6.20
C GLU A 58 -3.26 7.78 5.21
N ALA A 59 -3.25 7.44 3.92
CA ALA A 59 -3.97 8.20 2.90
C ALA A 59 -5.50 8.18 3.14
N GLU A 60 -6.06 6.99 3.40
CA GLU A 60 -7.48 6.84 3.72
C GLU A 60 -7.84 7.54 5.05
N GLY A 61 -6.96 7.44 6.06
CA GLY A 61 -7.12 8.11 7.35
C GLY A 61 -7.11 9.64 7.24
N ALA A 62 -6.22 10.19 6.40
CA ALA A 62 -6.15 11.62 6.12
C ALA A 62 -7.44 12.11 5.44
N LEU A 63 -7.93 11.41 4.41
CA LEU A 63 -9.20 11.74 3.75
C LEU A 63 -10.37 11.69 4.73
N ARG A 64 -10.49 10.61 5.51
CA ARG A 64 -11.55 10.46 6.52
C ARG A 64 -11.54 11.64 7.50
N THR A 65 -10.35 12.01 7.98
CA THR A 65 -10.19 13.13 8.92
C THR A 65 -10.61 14.45 8.28
N GLN A 66 -10.21 14.72 7.03
CA GLN A 66 -10.61 15.94 6.32
C GLN A 66 -12.13 16.03 6.13
N ARG A 67 -12.79 14.93 5.74
CA ARG A 67 -14.26 14.87 5.61
C ARG A 67 -14.94 15.17 6.95
N GLN A 68 -14.47 14.54 8.04
CA GLN A 68 -15.00 14.76 9.39
C GLN A 68 -14.83 16.21 9.86
N THR A 69 -13.65 16.80 9.63
CA THR A 69 -13.37 18.20 9.97
C THR A 69 -14.28 19.16 9.20
N LEU A 70 -14.45 18.95 7.89
CA LEU A 70 -15.35 19.76 7.08
C LEU A 70 -16.79 19.68 7.58
N LEU A 71 -17.31 18.46 7.81
CA LEU A 71 -18.65 18.26 8.36
C LEU A 71 -18.82 18.93 9.73
N HIS A 72 -17.81 18.88 10.59
CA HIS A 72 -17.85 19.51 11.90
C HIS A 72 -17.99 21.04 11.78
N ILE A 73 -17.18 21.67 10.94
CA ILE A 73 -17.22 23.13 10.71
C ILE A 73 -18.56 23.55 10.10
N LEU A 74 -19.03 22.82 9.08
CA LEU A 74 -20.31 23.11 8.42
C LEU A 74 -21.47 23.00 9.40
N ARG A 75 -21.51 21.95 10.24
CA ARG A 75 -22.54 21.80 11.28
C ARG A 75 -22.47 22.90 12.32
N HIS A 76 -21.26 23.29 12.71
CA HIS A 76 -21.09 24.37 13.69
C HIS A 76 -21.61 25.72 13.16
N LYS A 77 -21.35 26.03 11.88
CA LYS A 77 -21.77 27.31 11.29
C LYS A 77 -23.23 27.33 10.84
N PHE A 78 -23.73 26.24 10.29
CA PHE A 78 -25.02 26.21 9.59
C PHE A 78 -26.07 25.33 10.26
N GLY A 79 -25.72 24.59 11.32
CA GLY A 79 -26.63 23.69 12.03
C GLY A 79 -26.80 22.35 11.33
N GLU A 80 -28.04 21.87 11.23
CA GLU A 80 -28.32 20.61 10.53
C GLU A 80 -28.02 20.75 9.03
N LEU A 81 -27.23 19.80 8.51
CA LEU A 81 -26.86 19.77 7.10
C LEU A 81 -27.81 18.85 6.34
N PRO A 82 -28.25 19.22 5.13
CA PRO A 82 -28.99 18.33 4.26
C PRO A 82 -28.23 17.03 3.97
N ASP A 83 -28.96 15.91 3.90
CA ASP A 83 -28.37 14.58 3.70
C ASP A 83 -27.45 14.51 2.47
N HIS A 84 -27.88 15.11 1.36
CA HIS A 84 -27.11 15.13 0.12
C HIS A 84 -25.72 15.78 0.27
N VAL A 85 -25.58 16.82 1.11
CA VAL A 85 -24.29 17.46 1.39
C VAL A 85 -23.41 16.52 2.20
N THR A 86 -23.97 15.91 3.24
CA THR A 86 -23.21 15.00 4.10
C THR A 86 -22.73 13.76 3.34
N GLN A 87 -23.58 13.20 2.48
CA GLN A 87 -23.25 12.06 1.64
C GLN A 87 -22.18 12.43 0.61
N ARG A 88 -22.31 13.59 -0.06
CA ARG A 88 -21.31 14.04 -1.03
C ARG A 88 -19.93 14.17 -0.41
N ILE A 89 -19.82 14.81 0.76
CA ILE A 89 -18.55 14.94 1.49
C ILE A 89 -18.01 13.57 1.91
N ALA A 90 -18.88 12.67 2.38
CA ALA A 90 -18.47 11.33 2.83
C ALA A 90 -17.87 10.48 1.69
N GLU A 91 -18.38 10.65 0.47
CA GLU A 91 -17.98 9.89 -0.73
C GLU A 91 -16.81 10.52 -1.49
N THR A 92 -16.48 11.80 -1.28
CA THR A 92 -15.39 12.49 -2.01
C THR A 92 -14.01 11.95 -1.68
N GLU A 93 -13.34 11.31 -2.64
CA GLU A 93 -11.95 10.83 -2.53
C GLU A 93 -10.89 11.87 -2.94
N ASP A 94 -11.29 13.00 -3.53
CA ASP A 94 -10.38 14.08 -3.90
C ASP A 94 -10.07 14.99 -2.69
N ARG A 95 -8.85 14.83 -2.16
CA ARG A 95 -8.30 15.66 -1.08
C ARG A 95 -8.29 17.15 -1.41
N THR A 96 -7.98 17.52 -2.66
CA THR A 96 -7.91 18.92 -3.08
C THR A 96 -9.29 19.55 -3.10
N GLN A 97 -10.30 18.77 -3.49
CA GLN A 97 -11.69 19.19 -3.43
C GLN A 97 -12.16 19.42 -2.00
N LEU A 98 -11.83 18.51 -1.07
CA LEU A 98 -12.17 18.67 0.36
C LEU A 98 -11.54 19.93 0.98
N VAL A 99 -10.27 20.23 0.64
CA VAL A 99 -9.60 21.45 1.12
C VAL A 99 -10.27 22.70 0.56
N ARG A 100 -10.64 22.69 -0.73
CA ARG A 100 -11.34 23.83 -1.33
C ARG A 100 -12.68 24.10 -0.67
N TRP A 101 -13.45 23.05 -0.40
CA TRP A 101 -14.72 23.19 0.34
C TRP A 101 -14.51 23.67 1.76
N LEU A 102 -13.41 23.27 2.41
CA LEU A 102 -13.04 23.79 3.72
C LEU A 102 -12.78 25.29 3.67
N ASP A 103 -11.97 25.76 2.71
CA ASP A 103 -11.68 27.18 2.56
C ASP A 103 -12.95 27.98 2.27
N GLN A 104 -13.80 27.49 1.35
CA GLN A 104 -15.09 28.11 1.06
C GLN A 104 -16.01 28.14 2.30
N ALA A 105 -16.02 27.08 3.11
CA ALA A 105 -16.83 27.00 4.33
C ALA A 105 -16.42 28.04 5.37
N LEU A 106 -15.15 28.43 5.42
CA LEU A 106 -14.67 29.48 6.33
C LEU A 106 -15.26 30.84 5.94
N ASP A 107 -15.27 31.16 4.64
CA ASP A 107 -15.72 32.46 4.13
C ASP A 107 -17.25 32.56 3.92
N ALA A 108 -17.92 31.42 3.70
CA ALA A 108 -19.35 31.39 3.38
C ALA A 108 -20.23 31.94 4.51
N THR A 109 -21.28 32.69 4.16
CA THR A 109 -22.25 33.21 5.14
C THR A 109 -23.51 32.36 5.21
N ALA A 110 -23.79 31.61 4.15
CA ALA A 110 -24.87 30.64 4.08
C ALA A 110 -24.39 29.34 3.42
N LEU A 111 -25.08 28.24 3.70
CA LEU A 111 -24.79 26.94 3.07
C LEU A 111 -24.99 26.97 1.55
N ALA A 112 -25.89 27.82 1.05
CA ALA A 112 -26.14 28.02 -0.38
C ALA A 112 -24.96 28.66 -1.13
N ASP A 113 -24.02 29.29 -0.42
CA ASP A 113 -22.80 29.87 -1.01
C ASP A 113 -21.77 28.78 -1.36
N LEU A 114 -21.97 27.55 -0.87
CA LEU A 114 -21.07 26.43 -1.08
C LEU A 114 -21.52 25.58 -2.26
N VAL A 115 -20.58 25.29 -3.17
CA VAL A 115 -20.84 24.48 -4.35
C VAL A 115 -20.16 23.11 -4.21
N PHE A 116 -20.95 22.10 -3.89
CA PHE A 116 -20.52 20.70 -3.79
C PHE A 116 -20.64 19.99 -5.15
N VAL A 117 -19.82 20.39 -6.14
CA VAL A 117 -19.77 19.78 -7.50
C VAL A 117 -19.13 18.39 -7.45
#